data_AF-A0A497QLF7-F1
#
_entry.id   AF-A0A497QLF7-F1
#
_cell.length_a   1.000
_cell.length_b   1.000
_cell.length_c   1.000
_cell.angle_alpha   90.00
_cell.angle_beta   90.00
_cell.angle_gamma   90.00
#
_symmetry.space_group_name_H-M   'P 1'
#
loop_
_entity.id
_entity.type
_entity.pdbx_description
1 polymer ?
#
loop_
_entity_poly.entity_id
_entity_poly.type
_entity_poly.pdbx_seq_one_letter_code
_entity_poly.pdbx_strand_id
1 'polypeptide(L)'
;MLAVATADGCEYCLFGHTGSSLKSGMSTEEITAIMSYTFDNCYLEEIVALDFAKHYVETERKPTKRALKKLVETYGPEKARDIMTLIKIVSFGNLLGNMVEDFENRKKGRQRAENCSLLFEAAIYRLVGPFFKKMKKDGQRIILQKNSFLVK
;
A
#
# COMPACT_ATOMS: atom_id res chain seq x y z
N MET A 1 3.68 4.01 3.18
CA MET A 1 3.03 3.56 1.92
C MET A 1 2.82 2.05 1.93
N LEU A 2 3.88 1.27 2.15
CA LEU A 2 3.84 -0.19 2.16
C LEU A 2 2.79 -0.78 3.13
N ALA A 3 2.74 -0.31 4.38
CA ALA A 3 1.71 -0.72 5.34
C ALA A 3 0.29 -0.56 4.78
N VAL A 4 -0.06 0.64 4.29
CA VAL A 4 -1.40 0.90 3.72
C VAL A 4 -1.71 -0.04 2.55
N ALA A 5 -0.75 -0.25 1.64
CA ALA A 5 -0.91 -1.16 0.49
C ALA A 5 -1.11 -2.62 0.92
N THR A 6 -0.39 -3.07 1.94
CA THR A 6 -0.57 -4.38 2.56
C THR A 6 -1.96 -4.52 3.18
N ALA A 7 -2.43 -3.53 3.95
CA ALA A 7 -3.74 -3.58 4.59
C ALA A 7 -4.89 -3.54 3.57
N ASP A 8 -4.79 -2.71 2.53
CA ASP A 8 -5.79 -2.62 1.45
C ASP A 8 -5.72 -3.82 0.48
N GLY A 9 -4.70 -4.68 0.59
CA GLY A 9 -4.53 -5.86 -0.26
C GLY A 9 -4.25 -5.55 -1.74
N CYS A 10 -3.60 -4.43 -2.05
CA CYS A 10 -3.38 -4.02 -3.45
C CYS A 10 -2.07 -4.55 -4.03
N GLU A 11 -2.14 -5.58 -4.87
CA GLU A 11 -0.96 -6.26 -5.43
C GLU A 11 -0.07 -5.30 -6.25
N TYR A 12 -0.68 -4.44 -7.07
CA TYR A 12 0.05 -3.46 -7.86
C TYR A 12 0.87 -2.51 -7.00
N CYS A 13 0.23 -1.89 -6.01
CA CYS A 13 0.87 -0.96 -5.09
C CYS A 13 1.92 -1.68 -4.22
N LEU A 14 1.69 -2.94 -3.85
CA LEU A 14 2.64 -3.74 -3.09
C LEU A 14 3.96 -3.88 -3.87
N PHE A 15 3.92 -4.36 -5.12
CA PHE A 15 5.13 -4.45 -5.94
C PHE A 15 5.81 -3.10 -6.16
N GLY A 16 5.03 -2.06 -6.48
CA GLY A 16 5.55 -0.72 -6.74
C GLY A 16 6.26 -0.10 -5.54
N HIS A 17 5.63 -0.17 -4.36
CA HIS A 17 6.17 0.40 -3.13
C HIS A 17 7.32 -0.44 -2.58
N THR A 18 7.27 -1.78 -2.65
CA THR A 18 8.41 -2.64 -2.28
C THR A 18 9.64 -2.31 -3.14
N GLY A 19 9.48 -2.19 -4.46
CA GLY A 19 10.59 -1.79 -5.33
C GLY A 19 11.12 -0.39 -5.02
N SER A 20 10.25 0.54 -4.64
CA SER A 20 10.64 1.90 -4.23
C SER A 20 11.39 1.91 -2.90
N SER A 21 10.94 1.14 -1.91
CA SER A 21 11.60 0.95 -0.61
C SER A 21 13.00 0.33 -0.77
N LEU A 22 13.15 -0.68 -1.62
CA LEU A 22 14.46 -1.27 -1.93
C LEU A 22 15.41 -0.26 -2.60
N LYS A 23 14.89 0.64 -3.43
CA LYS A 23 15.68 1.72 -4.04
C LYS A 23 16.08 2.79 -3.04
N SER A 24 15.27 3.07 -2.03
CA SER A 24 15.61 4.02 -0.96
C SER A 24 16.56 3.43 0.08
N GLY A 25 16.96 2.17 -0.07
CA GLY A 25 17.95 1.51 0.79
C GLY A 25 17.36 0.74 1.98
N MET A 26 16.03 0.57 2.06
CA MET A 26 15.44 -0.32 3.06
C MET A 26 15.86 -1.77 2.81
N SER A 27 16.11 -2.49 3.90
CA SER A 27 16.40 -3.93 3.87
C SER A 27 15.14 -4.75 3.55
N THR A 28 15.34 -5.97 3.08
CA THR A 28 14.23 -6.91 2.84
C THR A 28 13.55 -7.30 4.14
N GLU A 29 14.31 -7.35 5.23
CA GLU A 29 13.86 -7.64 6.59
C GLU A 29 12.90 -6.56 7.10
N GLU A 30 13.26 -5.27 6.98
CA GLU A 30 12.38 -4.15 7.34
C GLU A 30 11.10 -4.12 6.49
N ILE A 31 11.22 -4.34 5.18
CA ILE A 31 10.07 -4.41 4.27
C ILE A 31 9.13 -5.55 4.69
N THR A 32 9.68 -6.73 4.97
CA THR A 32 8.92 -7.90 5.40
C THR A 32 8.23 -7.62 6.72
N ALA A 33 8.93 -7.07 7.70
CA ALA A 33 8.40 -6.68 9.01
C ALA A 33 7.21 -5.71 8.91
N ILE A 34 7.29 -4.71 8.02
CA ILE A 34 6.19 -3.79 7.76
C ILE A 34 5.00 -4.50 7.11
N MET A 35 5.26 -5.41 6.17
CA MET A 35 4.19 -6.17 5.49
C MET A 35 3.53 -7.22 6.39
N SER A 36 4.24 -7.78 7.37
CA SER A 36 3.69 -8.71 8.36
C SER A 36 3.11 -8.01 9.58
N TYR A 37 3.26 -6.69 9.70
CA TYR A 37 2.91 -5.93 10.90
C TYR A 37 3.60 -6.45 12.16
N THR A 38 4.85 -6.91 12.02
CA THR A 38 5.69 -7.39 13.13
C THR A 38 6.81 -6.38 13.32
N PHE A 39 6.69 -5.53 14.35
CA PHE A 39 7.54 -4.35 14.52
C PHE A 39 8.67 -4.50 15.53
N ASP A 40 9.12 -5.74 15.77
CA ASP A 40 10.06 -6.09 16.85
C ASP A 40 11.40 -5.31 16.77
N ASN A 41 11.75 -4.80 15.59
CA ASN A 41 12.99 -4.05 15.33
C ASN A 41 12.76 -2.60 14.81
N CYS A 42 11.53 -2.07 14.85
CA CYS A 42 11.26 -0.70 14.41
C CYS A 42 11.43 0.30 15.56
N TYR A 43 11.81 1.55 15.24
CA TYR A 43 11.77 2.63 16.23
C TYR A 43 10.33 2.82 16.71
N LEU A 44 10.13 2.94 18.03
CA LEU A 44 8.82 3.09 18.65
C LEU A 44 8.00 4.22 18.01
N GLU A 45 8.70 5.28 17.60
CA GLU A 45 8.15 6.43 16.90
C GLU A 45 7.57 6.06 15.54
N GLU A 46 8.09 5.09 14.79
CA GLU A 46 7.56 4.70 13.48
C GLU A 46 6.34 3.77 13.59
N ILE A 47 6.34 2.94 14.64
CA ILE A 47 5.26 1.97 14.92
C ILE A 47 3.91 2.66 15.01
N VAL A 48 3.84 3.86 15.60
CA VAL A 48 2.57 4.59 15.76
C VAL A 48 1.93 4.92 14.41
N ALA A 49 2.70 5.39 13.42
CA ALA A 49 2.17 5.66 12.08
C ALA A 49 1.83 4.37 11.32
N LEU A 50 2.60 3.29 11.51
CA LEU A 50 2.36 2.02 10.84
C LEU A 50 1.09 1.32 11.38
N ASP A 51 0.92 1.28 12.69
CA ASP A 51 -0.32 0.84 13.35
C ASP A 51 -1.51 1.71 12.96
N PHE A 52 -1.32 3.03 12.92
CA PHE A 52 -2.37 3.95 12.50
C PHE A 52 -2.80 3.71 11.05
N ALA A 53 -1.85 3.45 10.14
CA ALA A 53 -2.12 3.12 8.76
C ALA A 53 -2.95 1.83 8.62
N LYS A 54 -2.61 0.79 9.38
CA LYS A 54 -3.41 -0.45 9.46
C LYS A 54 -4.82 -0.18 9.98
N HIS A 55 -4.91 0.48 11.13
CA HIS A 55 -6.17 0.81 11.80
C HIS A 55 -7.07 1.65 10.89
N TYR A 56 -6.50 2.59 10.13
CA TYR A 56 -7.24 3.40 9.17
C TYR A 56 -7.93 2.53 8.13
N VAL A 57 -7.25 1.53 7.56
CA VAL A 57 -7.84 0.64 6.56
C VAL A 57 -8.86 -0.32 7.19
N GLU A 58 -8.52 -0.95 8.31
CA GLU A 58 -9.40 -1.90 9.02
C GLU A 58 -10.70 -1.29 9.50
N THR A 59 -10.70 0.02 9.79
CA THR A 59 -11.92 0.76 10.19
C THR A 59 -12.65 1.39 9.01
N GLU A 60 -12.45 0.88 7.80
CA GLU A 60 -13.05 1.44 6.58
C GLU A 60 -12.80 2.95 6.46
N ARG A 61 -11.57 3.38 6.76
CA ARG A 61 -11.12 4.78 6.65
C ARG A 61 -11.75 5.70 7.71
N LYS A 62 -12.28 5.13 8.80
CA LYS A 62 -12.88 5.83 9.95
C LYS A 62 -12.11 5.53 11.25
N PRO A 63 -10.85 6.00 11.37
CA PRO A 63 -10.02 5.71 12.52
C PRO A 63 -10.63 6.25 13.82
N THR A 64 -10.36 5.57 14.94
CA THR A 64 -10.94 5.96 16.23
C THR A 64 -10.36 7.28 16.72
N LYS A 65 -11.13 8.03 17.52
CA LYS A 65 -10.63 9.25 18.19
C LYS A 65 -9.37 8.98 19.02
N ARG A 66 -9.26 7.79 19.64
CA ARG A 66 -8.08 7.36 20.39
C ARG A 66 -6.85 7.23 19.49
N ALA A 67 -6.99 6.57 18.33
CA ALA A 67 -5.88 6.40 17.38
C ALA A 67 -5.43 7.75 16.83
N LEU A 68 -6.37 8.65 16.49
CA LEU A 68 -6.06 10.02 16.05
C LEU A 68 -5.33 10.82 17.12
N LYS A 69 -5.81 10.75 18.38
CA LYS A 69 -5.17 11.43 19.51
C LYS A 69 -3.73 10.95 19.69
N LYS A 70 -3.51 9.63 19.71
CA LYS A 70 -2.17 9.04 19.81
C LYS A 70 -1.24 9.51 18.68
N LEU A 71 -1.74 9.55 17.44
CA LEU A 71 -0.97 10.05 16.30
C LEU A 71 -0.51 11.51 16.49
N VAL A 72 -1.42 12.38 16.94
CA VAL A 72 -1.11 13.80 17.20
C VAL A 72 -0.17 13.98 18.39
N GLU A 73 -0.34 13.20 19.46
CA GLU A 73 0.54 13.24 20.63
C GLU A 73 1.97 12.79 20.29
N THR A 74 2.14 11.81 19.40
CA THR A 74 3.45 11.30 19.00
C THR A 74 4.17 12.22 18.01
N TYR A 75 3.47 12.79 17.03
CA TYR A 75 4.12 13.51 15.91
C TYR A 75 3.88 15.03 15.92
N GLY A 76 3.00 15.53 16.78
CA GLY A 76 2.48 16.89 16.69
C GLY A 76 1.42 17.05 15.60
N PRO A 77 0.66 18.16 15.63
CA PRO A 77 -0.51 18.35 14.78
C PRO A 77 -0.19 18.45 13.28
N GLU A 78 0.95 19.05 12.91
CA GLU A 78 1.35 19.22 11.51
C GLU A 78 1.76 17.90 10.87
N LYS A 79 2.74 17.20 11.46
CA LYS A 79 3.21 15.92 10.92
C LYS A 79 2.12 14.84 10.96
N ALA A 80 1.25 14.83 11.97
CA ALA A 80 0.09 13.93 11.99
C ALA A 80 -0.88 14.20 10.83
N ARG A 81 -1.08 15.47 10.44
CA ARG A 81 -1.87 15.84 9.26
C ARG A 81 -1.23 15.34 7.97
N ASP A 82 0.09 15.46 7.85
CA ASP A 82 0.82 14.98 6.67
C ASP A 82 0.76 13.45 6.54
N ILE A 83 0.96 12.74 7.66
CA ILE A 83 0.81 11.27 7.71
C ILE A 83 -0.60 10.86 7.28
N MET A 84 -1.64 11.49 7.84
CA MET A 84 -3.03 11.24 7.45
C MET A 84 -3.26 11.50 5.96
N THR A 85 -2.68 12.58 5.43
CA THR A 85 -2.81 12.94 4.02
C THR A 85 -2.16 11.91 3.12
N LEU A 86 -0.95 11.45 3.45
CA LEU A 86 -0.25 10.38 2.73
C LEU A 86 -1.03 9.07 2.78
N ILE A 87 -1.60 8.70 3.92
CA ILE A 87 -2.43 7.49 4.05
C ILE A 87 -3.64 7.58 3.11
N LYS A 88 -4.34 8.72 3.08
CA LYS A 88 -5.48 8.94 2.18
C LYS A 88 -5.11 8.82 0.71
N ILE A 89 -3.99 9.44 0.30
CA ILE A 89 -3.49 9.38 -1.07
C ILE A 89 -3.17 7.94 -1.47
N VAL A 90 -2.46 7.20 -0.61
CA VAL A 90 -2.10 5.81 -0.89
C VAL A 90 -3.34 4.92 -0.93
N SER A 91 -4.26 5.04 0.03
CA SER A 91 -5.51 4.28 0.00
C SER A 91 -6.35 4.56 -1.25
N PHE A 92 -6.36 5.81 -1.73
CA PHE A 92 -7.02 6.13 -3.00
C PHE A 92 -6.32 5.45 -4.18
N GLY A 93 -4.99 5.48 -4.23
CA GLY A 93 -4.20 4.74 -5.21
C GLY A 93 -4.48 3.23 -5.17
N ASN A 94 -4.57 2.63 -3.98
CA ASN A 94 -4.87 1.21 -3.81
C ASN A 94 -6.26 0.85 -4.35
N LEU A 95 -7.29 1.69 -4.10
CA LEU A 95 -8.63 1.48 -4.65
C LEU A 95 -8.61 1.48 -6.18
N LEU A 96 -7.89 2.41 -6.81
CA LEU A 96 -7.72 2.43 -8.26
C LEU A 96 -6.98 1.19 -8.79
N GLY A 97 -5.92 0.76 -8.09
CA GLY A 97 -5.17 -0.45 -8.43
C GLY A 97 -6.04 -1.71 -8.35
N ASN A 98 -6.87 -1.83 -7.31
CA ASN A 98 -7.79 -2.95 -7.14
C ASN A 98 -8.88 -2.96 -8.22
N MET A 99 -9.41 -1.80 -8.63
CA MET A 99 -10.35 -1.73 -9.77
C MET A 99 -9.71 -2.17 -11.09
N VAL A 100 -8.43 -1.85 -11.32
CA VAL A 100 -7.68 -2.35 -12.49
C VAL A 100 -7.58 -3.87 -12.42
N GLU A 101 -7.25 -4.42 -11.25
CA GLU A 101 -7.16 -5.86 -11.03
C GLU A 101 -8.51 -6.57 -11.21
N ASP A 102 -9.59 -6.02 -10.66
CA ASP A 102 -10.96 -6.54 -10.81
C ASP A 102 -11.34 -6.70 -12.29
N PHE A 103 -11.05 -5.68 -13.11
CA PHE A 103 -11.31 -5.75 -14.55
C PHE A 103 -10.48 -6.85 -15.24
N GLU A 104 -9.24 -7.07 -14.82
CA GLU A 104 -8.40 -8.14 -15.37
C GLU A 104 -8.84 -9.53 -14.92
N ASN A 105 -9.27 -9.67 -13.67
CA ASN A 105 -9.84 -10.89 -13.13
C ASN A 105 -11.13 -11.24 -13.86
N ARG A 106 -11.97 -10.25 -14.16
CA ARG A 106 -13.17 -10.42 -14.99
C ARG A 106 -12.84 -10.94 -16.39
N LYS A 107 -11.83 -10.38 -17.06
CA LYS A 107 -11.37 -10.88 -18.37
C LYS A 107 -10.90 -12.33 -18.33
N LYS A 108 -10.42 -12.80 -17.16
CA LYS A 108 -9.92 -14.16 -16.93
C LYS A 108 -11.00 -15.11 -16.37
N GLY A 109 -12.24 -14.66 -16.22
CA GLY A 109 -13.32 -15.45 -15.61
C GLY A 109 -13.13 -15.75 -14.12
N ARG A 110 -12.32 -14.95 -13.41
CA ARG A 110 -12.06 -15.12 -11.96
C ARG A 110 -13.12 -14.41 -11.12
N GLN A 111 -13.16 -14.75 -9.83
CA GLN A 111 -14.11 -14.23 -8.85
C GLN A 111 -14.04 -12.70 -8.74
N ARG A 112 -15.18 -12.07 -8.43
CA ARG A 112 -15.46 -10.64 -8.56
C ARG A 112 -15.55 -9.98 -7.19
N ALA A 113 -15.14 -8.72 -7.07
CA ALA A 113 -15.62 -7.85 -6.00
C ALA A 113 -17.12 -7.54 -6.20
N GLU A 114 -17.94 -7.70 -5.16
CA GLU A 114 -19.36 -7.36 -5.23
C GLU A 114 -19.54 -5.85 -5.51
N ASN A 115 -20.52 -5.52 -6.38
CA ASN A 115 -21.03 -4.16 -6.61
C ASN A 115 -20.23 -3.15 -7.49
N CYS A 116 -19.19 -3.54 -8.25
CA CYS A 116 -18.57 -2.62 -9.22
C CYS A 116 -19.21 -2.65 -10.62
N SER A 117 -19.49 -1.47 -11.21
CA SER A 117 -20.02 -1.35 -12.58
C SER A 117 -18.95 -1.69 -13.62
N LEU A 118 -19.24 -2.60 -14.56
CA LEU A 118 -18.31 -2.99 -15.63
C LEU A 118 -17.83 -1.79 -16.47
N LEU A 119 -18.75 -0.87 -16.79
CA LEU A 119 -18.40 0.33 -17.56
C LEU A 119 -17.40 1.20 -16.80
N PHE A 120 -17.58 1.31 -15.48
CA PHE A 120 -16.69 2.06 -14.62
C PHE A 120 -15.32 1.39 -14.49
N GLU A 121 -15.28 0.07 -14.23
CA GLU A 121 -14.05 -0.74 -14.23
C GLU A 121 -13.28 -0.57 -15.55
N ALA A 122 -13.95 -0.65 -16.69
CA ALA A 122 -13.33 -0.50 -18.01
C ALA A 122 -12.77 0.91 -18.26
N ALA A 123 -13.49 1.94 -17.82
CA ALA A 123 -13.04 3.33 -17.92
C ALA A 123 -11.79 3.58 -17.07
N ILE A 124 -11.81 3.13 -15.80
CA ILE A 124 -10.66 3.21 -14.90
C ILE A 124 -9.49 2.42 -15.47
N TYR A 125 -9.71 1.18 -15.92
CA TYR A 125 -8.68 0.36 -16.54
C TYR A 125 -7.99 1.06 -17.72
N ARG A 126 -8.78 1.69 -18.60
CA ARG A 126 -8.23 2.42 -19.75
C ARG A 126 -7.42 3.65 -19.32
N LEU A 127 -7.88 4.37 -18.30
CA LEU A 127 -7.26 5.60 -17.83
C LEU A 127 -5.95 5.34 -17.07
N VAL A 128 -5.97 4.44 -16.08
CA VAL A 128 -4.85 4.25 -15.13
C VAL A 128 -4.16 2.89 -15.24
N GLY A 129 -4.75 1.92 -15.94
CA GLY A 129 -4.18 0.58 -16.09
C GLY A 129 -2.73 0.56 -16.62
N PRO A 130 -2.35 1.33 -17.66
CA PRO A 130 -0.96 1.38 -18.13
C PRO A 130 0.03 1.83 -17.05
N PHE A 131 -0.37 2.79 -16.21
CA PHE A 131 0.44 3.28 -15.10
C PHE A 131 0.67 2.17 -14.06
N PHE A 132 -0.40 1.53 -13.58
CA PHE A 132 -0.29 0.43 -12.60
C PHE A 132 0.52 -0.75 -13.12
N LYS A 133 0.33 -1.14 -14.39
CA LYS A 133 1.12 -2.19 -15.04
C LYS A 133 2.61 -1.87 -15.08
N LYS A 134 2.95 -0.64 -15.48
CA LYS A 134 4.34 -0.18 -15.49
C LYS A 134 4.92 -0.21 -14.07
N MET A 135 4.20 0.33 -13.10
CA MET A 135 4.60 0.37 -11.70
C MET A 135 4.90 -1.03 -11.14
N LYS A 136 4.00 -2.00 -11.36
CA LYS A 136 4.21 -3.40 -10.95
C LYS A 136 5.42 -4.02 -11.64
N LYS A 137 5.57 -3.84 -12.95
CA LYS A 137 6.71 -4.36 -13.72
C LYS A 137 8.05 -3.79 -13.24
N ASP A 138 8.11 -2.48 -13.01
CA ASP A 138 9.32 -1.81 -12.54
C ASP A 138 9.67 -2.28 -11.11
N GLY A 139 8.66 -2.39 -10.23
CA GLY A 139 8.81 -2.93 -8.88
C GLY A 139 9.36 -4.36 -8.87
N GLN A 140 8.75 -5.26 -9.66
CA GLN A 140 9.18 -6.65 -9.82
C GLN A 140 10.63 -6.75 -10.31
N ARG A 141 11.03 -5.93 -11.28
CA ARG A 141 12.42 -5.91 -11.78
C ARG A 141 13.40 -5.58 -10.66
N ILE A 142 13.10 -4.58 -9.83
CA ILE A 142 13.99 -4.16 -8.74
C ILE A 142 14.12 -5.26 -7.69
N ILE A 143 12.99 -5.87 -7.30
CA ILE A 143 12.95 -6.97 -6.33
C ILE A 143 13.81 -8.14 -6.83
N LEU A 144 13.64 -8.54 -8.09
CA LEU A 144 14.42 -9.63 -8.69
C LEU A 144 15.91 -9.31 -8.75
N GLN A 145 16.27 -8.08 -9.12
CA GLN A 145 17.67 -7.64 -9.13
C GLN A 145 18.28 -7.72 -7.73
N LYS A 146 17.64 -7.12 -6.72
CA LYS A 146 18.15 -7.10 -5.34
C LYS A 146 18.24 -8.51 -4.73
N ASN A 147 17.26 -9.38 -4.98
CA ASN A 147 17.34 -10.78 -4.55
C ASN A 147 18.48 -11.54 -5.24
N SER A 148 18.76 -11.27 -6.52
CA SER A 148 19.89 -11.91 -7.22
C SER A 148 21.27 -11.47 -6.70
N PHE A 149 21.37 -10.31 -6.05
CA PHE A 149 22.59 -9.85 -5.37
C PHE A 149 22.76 -10.42 -3.96
N LEU A 150 21.69 -10.92 -3.33
CA LEU A 150 21.72 -11.53 -1.99
C LEU A 150 22.01 -13.05 -2.00
N VAL A 151 21.97 -13.69 -3.18
CA VAL A 151 22.20 -15.14 -3.37
C VAL A 151 23.60 -15.44 -3.97
N LYS A 152 24.46 -14.44 -4.10
CA LYS A 152 25.86 -14.59 -4.52
C LYS A 152 26.79 -14.27 -3.37
#